data_AF-A0A6I1J8V9-F1
#
_entry.id   AF-A0A6I1J8V9-F1
#
_cell.length_a   1.000
_cell.length_b   1.000
_cell.length_c   1.000
_cell.angle_alpha   90.00
_cell.angle_beta   90.00
_cell.angle_gamma   90.00
#
_symmetry.space_group_name_H-M   'P 1'
#
loop_
_entity.id
_entity.type
_entity.pdbx_description
1 polymer ?
#
loop_
_entity_poly.entity_id
_entity_poly.type
_entity_poly.pdbx_seq_one_letter_code
_entity_poly.pdbx_strand_id
1 'polypeptide(L)'
;MNRRIEITLTVNGERVTRTVDTRMHLIDFLRNELGLTGAHTGCEHGVCGACTVRVDGDPVRGCLVMAASIDGAEVETIEGLSDSGEIRDLQEAFVARNAAQCGYCTPGMLVTAGRYPQPCPPCLPRGDPRAHFGQLLPLHRLPGDRRRRRGHPEGPSHERGRLMNEIVTPQSLGLSREDLPNSYIGRAVPRPNARKLVEGRATYTDDVSLPRLVHAAFLRSPHAHARIVSIDASEALKVPGVVRVFTGADLAKVCDPWVAVLAHLKGMKSAPQYPLPLERATWQGEAVVAVVAETRAAAEDGVAALAVAFEPLPAQVDMETALPPFTPAATPA
;
A
#
# COMPACT_ATOMS: atom_id res chain seq x y z
N MET A 1 -11.41 -22.18 16.73
CA MET A 1 -12.21 -21.64 17.85
C MET A 1 -11.63 -20.27 18.18
N ASN A 2 -12.31 -19.19 17.82
CA ASN A 2 -11.80 -17.83 17.99
C ASN A 2 -11.90 -17.42 19.46
N ARG A 3 -10.76 -17.50 20.17
CA ARG A 3 -10.69 -17.04 21.56
C ARG A 3 -10.71 -15.51 21.55
N ARG A 4 -11.64 -14.94 22.31
CA ARG A 4 -11.74 -13.49 22.51
C ARG A 4 -11.32 -13.14 23.93
N ILE A 5 -10.66 -12.00 24.07
CA ILE A 5 -10.23 -11.45 25.36
C ILE A 5 -10.54 -9.96 25.42
N GLU A 6 -10.79 -9.46 26.62
CA GLU A 6 -10.90 -8.02 26.85
C GLU A 6 -9.51 -7.43 27.06
N ILE A 7 -9.23 -6.31 26.39
CA ILE A 7 -8.03 -5.50 26.58
C ILE A 7 -8.43 -4.05 26.88
N THR A 8 -7.60 -3.37 27.67
CA THR A 8 -7.71 -1.93 27.96
C THR A 8 -6.37 -1.25 27.75
N LEU A 9 -6.34 -0.24 26.90
CA LEU A 9 -5.13 0.49 26.52
C LEU A 9 -5.43 1.98 26.38
N THR A 10 -4.39 2.80 26.25
CA THR A 10 -4.53 4.23 25.93
C THR A 10 -4.18 4.43 24.47
N VAL A 11 -5.08 5.00 23.66
CA VAL A 11 -4.85 5.30 22.25
C VAL A 11 -4.98 6.80 22.04
N ASN A 12 -3.92 7.45 21.57
CA ASN A 12 -3.87 8.90 21.36
C ASN A 12 -4.33 9.72 22.59
N GLY A 13 -3.98 9.26 23.80
CA GLY A 13 -4.37 9.88 25.07
C GLY A 13 -5.74 9.49 25.61
N GLU A 14 -6.56 8.73 24.88
CA GLU A 14 -7.88 8.26 25.32
C GLU A 14 -7.83 6.81 25.80
N ARG A 15 -8.42 6.51 26.96
CA ARG A 15 -8.52 5.14 27.47
C ARG A 15 -9.61 4.37 26.73
N VAL A 16 -9.25 3.24 26.12
CA VAL A 16 -10.13 2.39 25.32
C VAL A 16 -10.15 0.97 25.87
N THR A 17 -11.35 0.42 26.08
CA THR A 17 -11.57 -1.00 26.42
C THR A 17 -12.36 -1.68 25.31
N ARG A 18 -11.88 -2.83 24.81
CA ARG A 18 -12.52 -3.62 23.75
C ARG A 18 -12.30 -5.11 23.95
N THR A 19 -13.27 -5.92 23.52
CA THR A 19 -13.10 -7.36 23.38
C THR A 19 -12.59 -7.69 21.98
N VAL A 20 -11.39 -8.25 21.88
CA VAL A 20 -10.70 -8.53 20.61
C VAL A 20 -10.49 -10.03 20.41
N ASP A 21 -10.36 -10.44 19.14
CA ASP A 21 -9.88 -11.78 18.81
C ASP A 21 -8.38 -11.90 19.12
N THR A 22 -7.97 -13.01 19.73
CA THR A 22 -6.55 -13.29 20.02
C THR A 22 -5.64 -13.29 18.78
N ARG A 23 -6.19 -13.46 17.58
CA ARG A 23 -5.46 -13.41 16.31
C ARG A 23 -5.51 -12.06 15.59
N MET A 24 -6.17 -11.05 16.18
CA MET A 24 -6.25 -9.70 15.60
C MET A 24 -4.90 -8.98 15.75
N HIS A 25 -4.38 -8.44 14.66
CA HIS A 25 -3.20 -7.58 14.70
C HIS A 25 -3.54 -6.19 15.22
N LEU A 26 -2.56 -5.49 15.78
CA LEU A 26 -2.70 -4.11 16.26
C LEU A 26 -3.21 -3.19 15.15
N ILE A 27 -2.66 -3.33 13.94
CA ILE A 27 -3.09 -2.50 12.81
C ILE A 27 -4.57 -2.70 12.47
N ASP A 28 -5.06 -3.94 12.52
CA ASP A 28 -6.48 -4.24 12.26
C ASP A 28 -7.37 -3.72 13.38
N PHE A 29 -6.92 -3.81 14.64
CA PHE A 29 -7.63 -3.23 15.77
C PHE A 29 -7.80 -1.72 15.60
N LEU A 30 -6.72 -0.98 15.33
CA LEU A 30 -6.78 0.48 15.16
C LEU A 30 -7.71 0.87 13.99
N ARG A 31 -7.58 0.19 12.86
CA ARG A 31 -8.33 0.51 11.63
C ARG A 31 -9.81 0.10 11.73
N ASN A 32 -10.08 -1.13 12.15
CA ASN A 32 -11.42 -1.72 12.04
C ASN A 32 -12.27 -1.50 13.31
N GLU A 33 -11.66 -1.52 14.50
CA GLU A 33 -12.39 -1.35 15.76
C GLU A 33 -12.46 0.11 16.20
N LEU A 34 -11.42 0.91 15.91
CA LEU A 34 -11.33 2.32 16.32
C LEU A 34 -11.49 3.32 15.16
N GLY A 35 -11.47 2.89 13.90
CA GLY A 35 -11.61 3.77 12.75
C GLY A 35 -10.39 4.67 12.48
N LEU A 36 -9.24 4.36 13.08
CA LEU A 36 -7.98 5.08 12.90
C LEU A 36 -7.23 4.54 11.67
N THR A 37 -7.59 5.04 10.49
CA THR A 37 -7.12 4.52 9.19
C THR A 37 -5.81 5.13 8.70
N GLY A 38 -5.23 6.08 9.43
CA GLY A 38 -4.00 6.77 9.02
C GLY A 38 -2.76 5.88 9.01
N ALA A 39 -2.75 4.79 9.78
CA ALA A 39 -1.76 3.72 9.62
C ALA A 39 -2.24 2.72 8.55
N HIS A 40 -1.35 2.37 7.62
CA HIS A 40 -1.74 1.66 6.39
C HIS A 40 -1.18 0.23 6.30
N THR A 41 -2.00 -0.70 5.79
CA THR A 41 -1.73 -2.13 5.62
C THR A 41 -1.15 -2.44 4.23
N GLY A 42 0.18 -2.39 4.11
CA GLY A 42 0.88 -2.68 2.86
C GLY A 42 1.30 -4.15 2.72
N CYS A 43 2.53 -4.45 3.12
CA CYS A 43 3.11 -5.78 2.92
C CYS A 43 2.65 -6.85 3.91
N GLU A 44 2.10 -6.46 5.07
CA GLU A 44 1.64 -7.36 6.15
C GLU A 44 2.69 -8.31 6.77
N HIS A 45 3.97 -8.18 6.38
CA HIS A 45 5.09 -8.97 6.91
C HIS A 45 6.22 -8.08 7.47
N GLY A 46 5.89 -6.87 7.93
CA GLY A 46 6.82 -5.94 8.60
C GLY A 46 7.84 -5.17 7.73
N VAL A 47 7.93 -5.47 6.44
CA VAL A 47 8.96 -4.91 5.54
C VAL A 47 8.71 -3.45 5.14
N CYS A 48 7.49 -3.10 4.73
CA CYS A 48 7.20 -1.80 4.08
C CYS A 48 7.12 -0.61 5.04
N GLY A 49 6.71 -0.84 6.29
CA GLY A 49 6.56 0.22 7.30
C GLY A 49 5.37 1.16 7.20
N ALA A 50 4.43 0.91 6.30
CA ALA A 50 3.23 1.73 6.17
C ALA A 50 2.32 1.70 7.42
N CYS A 51 2.35 0.60 8.18
CA CYS A 51 1.56 0.36 9.40
C CYS A 51 2.26 0.80 10.68
N THR A 52 3.23 1.71 10.59
CA THR A 52 4.02 2.09 11.77
C THR A 52 3.20 2.99 12.70
N VAL A 53 3.13 2.59 13.97
CA VAL A 53 2.56 3.33 15.09
C VAL A 53 3.58 3.34 16.23
N ARG A 54 3.39 4.17 17.26
CA ARG A 54 4.20 4.05 18.48
C ARG A 54 3.46 3.24 19.52
N VAL A 55 4.18 2.34 20.18
CA VAL A 55 3.71 1.62 21.36
C VAL A 55 4.70 1.91 22.47
N ASP A 56 4.22 2.46 23.59
CA ASP A 56 5.02 2.92 24.73
C ASP A 56 6.18 3.84 24.29
N GLY A 57 5.90 4.70 23.30
CA GLY A 57 6.83 5.65 22.72
C GLY A 57 7.75 5.08 21.62
N ASP A 58 7.81 3.77 21.39
CA ASP A 58 8.68 3.18 20.38
C ASP A 58 7.95 2.83 19.07
N PRO A 59 8.54 3.11 17.89
CA PRO A 59 7.91 2.82 16.61
C PRO A 59 7.90 1.31 16.34
N VAL A 60 6.71 0.75 16.17
CA VAL A 60 6.48 -0.67 15.90
C VAL A 60 5.69 -0.89 14.62
N ARG A 61 5.86 -2.06 14.01
CA ARG A 61 5.05 -2.49 12.86
C ARG A 61 3.74 -3.06 13.38
N GLY A 62 2.63 -2.32 13.23
CA GLY A 62 1.32 -2.76 13.74
C GLY A 62 0.83 -4.10 13.16
N CYS A 63 1.29 -4.49 11.97
CA CYS A 63 0.97 -5.80 11.37
C CYS A 63 1.70 -7.00 12.01
N LEU A 64 2.73 -6.77 12.84
CA LEU A 64 3.47 -7.85 13.51
C LEU A 64 3.16 -7.96 15.01
N VAL A 65 2.30 -7.07 15.52
CA VAL A 65 1.93 -7.01 16.93
C VAL A 65 0.50 -7.50 17.07
N MET A 66 0.22 -8.34 18.07
CA MET A 66 -1.14 -8.80 18.35
C MET A 66 -1.84 -7.77 19.24
N ALA A 67 -3.08 -7.42 18.93
CA ALA A 67 -3.86 -6.51 19.78
C ALA A 67 -3.98 -7.06 21.22
N ALA A 68 -4.13 -8.38 21.33
CA ALA A 68 -4.16 -9.11 22.60
C ALA A 68 -2.89 -8.98 23.46
N SER A 69 -1.73 -8.64 22.88
CA SER A 69 -0.45 -8.57 23.61
C SER A 69 -0.10 -7.17 24.12
N ILE A 70 -0.94 -6.17 23.86
CA ILE A 70 -0.67 -4.76 24.22
C ILE A 70 -1.67 -4.22 25.27
N ASP A 71 -2.25 -5.11 26.07
CA ASP A 71 -3.09 -4.73 27.20
C ASP A 71 -2.29 -3.84 28.17
N GLY A 72 -2.86 -2.70 28.54
CA GLY A 72 -2.25 -1.68 29.39
C GLY A 72 -1.27 -0.72 28.68
N ALA A 73 -0.95 -0.93 27.42
CA ALA A 73 0.03 -0.11 26.69
C ALA A 73 -0.52 1.27 26.27
N GLU A 74 0.38 2.17 25.92
CA GLU A 74 0.07 3.45 25.26
C GLU A 74 0.36 3.35 23.75
N VAL A 75 -0.60 3.70 22.90
CA VAL A 75 -0.49 3.64 21.45
C VAL A 75 -0.72 5.02 20.84
N GLU A 76 0.23 5.48 20.03
CA GLU A 76 0.12 6.75 19.31
C GLU A 76 0.12 6.50 17.79
N THR A 77 -0.90 7.01 17.11
CA THR A 77 -1.05 6.92 15.66
C THR A 77 -0.69 8.24 14.98
N ILE A 78 -0.66 8.26 13.65
CA ILE A 78 -0.41 9.50 12.90
C ILE A 78 -1.46 10.58 13.23
N GLU A 79 -2.70 10.20 13.48
CA GLU A 79 -3.79 11.09 13.83
C GLU A 79 -3.50 11.79 15.16
N GLY A 80 -3.13 11.02 16.20
CA GLY A 80 -2.77 11.58 17.51
C GLY A 80 -1.56 12.52 17.45
N LEU A 81 -0.51 12.13 16.73
CA LEU A 81 0.69 12.96 16.55
C LEU A 81 0.40 14.24 15.75
N SER A 82 -0.54 14.18 14.81
CA SER A 82 -0.99 15.35 14.04
C SER A 82 -1.79 16.31 14.92
N ASP A 83 -2.72 15.78 15.71
CA ASP A 83 -3.65 16.56 16.53
C ASP A 83 -2.96 17.20 17.74
N SER A 84 -1.97 16.54 18.34
CA SER A 84 -1.09 17.13 19.36
C SER A 84 -0.14 18.19 18.78
N GLY A 85 0.15 18.11 17.49
CA GLY A 85 1.10 18.97 16.79
C GLY A 85 2.57 18.64 17.10
N GLU A 86 2.86 17.47 17.66
CA GLU A 86 4.22 17.00 17.99
C GLU A 86 5.12 16.96 16.74
N ILE A 87 4.58 16.52 15.59
CA ILE A 87 5.33 16.33 14.33
C ILE A 87 5.02 17.40 13.27
N ARG A 88 4.47 18.54 13.67
CA ARG A 88 4.01 19.60 12.74
C ARG A 88 5.13 20.10 11.83
N ASP A 89 6.34 20.27 12.36
CA ASP A 89 7.52 20.68 11.60
C ASP A 89 7.89 19.66 10.50
N LEU A 90 7.80 18.35 10.80
CA LEU A 90 8.02 17.28 9.83
C LEU A 90 6.94 17.27 8.75
N GLN A 91 5.66 17.44 9.14
CA GLN A 91 4.55 17.52 8.19
C GLN A 91 4.69 18.71 7.24
N GLU A 92 5.01 19.89 7.77
CA GLU A 92 5.28 21.09 6.97
C GLU A 92 6.46 20.89 6.01
N ALA A 93 7.54 20.25 6.48
CA ALA A 93 8.69 19.92 5.64
C ALA A 93 8.32 18.94 4.51
N PHE A 94 7.48 17.92 4.77
CA PHE A 94 7.00 17.00 3.75
C PHE A 94 6.14 17.69 2.69
N VAL A 95 5.26 18.61 3.11
CA VAL A 95 4.41 19.40 2.21
C VAL A 95 5.27 20.34 1.36
N ALA A 96 6.15 21.13 1.98
CA ALA A 96 7.02 22.08 1.29
C ALA A 96 7.94 21.42 0.26
N ARG A 97 8.32 20.16 0.50
CA ARG A 97 9.20 19.39 -0.38
C ARG A 97 8.46 18.48 -1.36
N ASN A 98 7.13 18.52 -1.42
CA ASN A 98 6.32 17.59 -2.22
C ASN A 98 6.73 16.12 -2.00
N ALA A 99 7.03 15.75 -0.75
CA ALA A 99 7.52 14.42 -0.39
C ALA A 99 6.41 13.36 -0.45
N ALA A 100 5.14 13.76 -0.32
CA ALA A 100 3.98 12.88 -0.44
C ALA A 100 3.49 12.79 -1.90
N GLN A 101 3.72 11.64 -2.55
CA GLN A 101 3.23 11.35 -3.91
C GLN A 101 1.87 10.65 -3.89
N CYS A 102 1.85 9.31 -3.78
CA CYS A 102 0.62 8.56 -3.51
C CYS A 102 0.16 8.77 -2.06
N GLY A 103 1.10 9.08 -1.15
CA GLY A 103 0.83 9.32 0.28
C GLY A 103 0.79 8.06 1.17
N TYR A 104 0.70 6.86 0.58
CA TYR A 104 0.41 5.64 1.33
C TYR A 104 1.47 5.24 2.36
N CYS A 105 2.74 5.60 2.15
CA CYS A 105 3.81 5.35 3.12
C CYS A 105 4.07 6.52 4.06
N THR A 106 3.47 7.68 3.79
CA THR A 106 3.83 8.95 4.43
C THR A 106 3.55 8.95 5.94
N PRO A 107 2.39 8.47 6.43
CA PRO A 107 2.14 8.34 7.86
C PRO A 107 3.21 7.54 8.60
N GLY A 108 3.52 6.33 8.11
CA GLY A 108 4.52 5.47 8.74
C GLY A 108 5.93 6.08 8.74
N MET A 109 6.30 6.83 7.69
CA MET A 109 7.55 7.60 7.64
C MET A 109 7.58 8.70 8.72
N LEU A 110 6.48 9.44 8.88
CA LEU A 110 6.39 10.56 9.83
C LEU A 110 6.38 10.08 11.28
N VAL A 111 5.62 9.03 11.60
CA VAL A 111 5.61 8.40 12.93
C VAL A 111 7.02 7.94 13.31
N THR A 112 7.72 7.29 12.37
CA THR A 112 9.10 6.83 12.55
C THR A 112 10.06 8.01 12.76
N ALA A 113 9.98 9.04 11.91
CA ALA A 113 10.88 10.19 11.97
C ALA A 113 10.67 11.03 13.23
N GLY A 114 9.41 11.20 13.66
CA GLY A 114 9.06 11.95 14.87
C GLY A 114 9.67 11.38 16.15
N ARG A 115 9.95 10.06 16.19
CA ARG A 115 10.61 9.44 17.35
C ARG A 115 12.03 9.96 17.54
N TYR A 116 12.70 10.37 16.48
CA TYR A 116 14.09 10.82 16.50
C TYR A 116 14.16 12.33 16.24
N PRO A 117 13.87 13.18 17.24
CA PRO A 117 13.95 14.64 17.12
C PRO A 117 15.39 15.16 16.97
N GLN A 118 16.39 14.26 16.90
CA GLN A 118 17.79 14.64 16.81
C GLN A 118 18.12 15.14 15.39
N PRO A 119 18.92 16.21 15.25
CA PRO A 119 19.52 16.53 13.96
C PRO A 119 20.26 15.28 13.47
N CYS A 120 20.14 15.02 12.16
CA CYS A 120 20.85 13.92 11.50
C CYS A 120 22.28 13.85 12.06
N PRO A 121 22.68 12.76 12.76
CA PRO A 121 24.07 12.57 13.11
C PRO A 121 24.88 12.69 11.82
N PRO A 122 26.09 13.29 11.85
CA PRO A 122 26.85 13.62 10.65
C PRO A 122 26.82 12.43 9.69
N CYS A 123 26.33 12.68 8.46
CA CYS A 123 26.06 11.64 7.49
C CYS A 123 27.26 10.69 7.43
N LEU A 124 27.06 9.43 7.83
CA LEU A 124 28.15 8.46 7.75
C LEU A 124 28.62 8.41 6.29
N PRO A 125 29.93 8.36 6.03
CA PRO A 125 30.45 8.28 4.67
C PRO A 125 29.79 7.14 3.90
N ARG A 126 29.57 7.33 2.59
CA ARG A 126 29.16 6.23 1.70
C ARG A 126 30.11 5.05 1.93
N GLY A 127 29.58 3.90 2.32
CA GLY A 127 30.35 2.68 2.61
C GLY A 127 30.64 2.39 4.08
N ASP A 128 30.17 3.22 5.03
CA ASP A 128 30.28 2.90 6.46
C ASP A 128 29.35 1.70 6.81
N PRO A 129 29.88 0.59 7.35
CA PRO A 129 29.07 -0.58 7.74
C PRO A 129 27.96 -0.26 8.75
N ARG A 130 28.13 0.80 9.55
CA ARG A 130 27.14 1.25 10.55
C ARG A 130 25.98 2.03 9.92
N ALA A 131 26.10 2.47 8.67
CA ALA A 131 25.01 3.14 7.96
C ALA A 131 23.81 2.21 7.68
N HIS A 132 24.02 0.89 7.77
CA HIS A 132 23.03 -0.13 7.47
C HIS A 132 22.28 -0.67 8.71
N PHE A 133 22.80 -0.42 9.92
CA PHE A 133 22.20 -0.96 11.14
C PHE A 133 21.18 0.02 11.72
N GLY A 134 19.90 -0.38 11.74
CA GLY A 134 18.85 0.28 12.51
C GLY A 134 18.04 1.37 11.80
N GLN A 135 18.22 1.61 10.49
CA GLN A 135 17.33 2.54 9.77
C GLN A 135 16.01 1.84 9.42
N LEU A 136 14.93 2.26 10.09
CA LEU A 136 13.56 1.78 9.86
C LEU A 136 13.03 2.11 8.45
N LEU A 137 13.72 2.99 7.70
CA LEU A 137 13.49 3.36 6.29
C LEU A 137 14.80 3.84 5.63
N PRO A 138 15.06 3.52 4.34
CA PRO A 138 16.22 4.01 3.58
C PRO A 138 16.06 5.49 3.19
N LEU A 139 16.30 6.41 4.12
CA LEU A 139 16.18 7.87 3.91
C LEU A 139 17.30 8.48 3.05
N HIS A 140 18.35 7.71 2.73
CA HIS A 140 19.52 8.15 1.95
C HIS A 140 19.23 8.48 0.47
N ARG A 141 17.96 8.39 0.03
CA ARG A 141 17.52 8.83 -1.31
C ARG A 141 16.81 10.19 -1.31
N LEU A 142 16.62 10.83 -0.14
CA LEU A 142 16.03 12.15 -0.07
C LEU A 142 17.01 13.25 -0.52
N PRO A 143 16.63 14.17 -1.44
CA PRO A 143 17.51 15.18 -2.03
C PRO A 143 18.19 16.17 -1.06
N GLY A 144 17.77 16.22 0.20
CA GLY A 144 18.35 17.10 1.23
C GLY A 144 19.85 16.85 1.49
N ASP A 145 20.32 15.63 1.22
CA ASP A 145 21.71 15.22 1.43
C ASP A 145 22.67 15.66 0.30
N ARG A 146 22.11 16.09 -0.86
CA ARG A 146 22.92 16.56 -1.99
C ARG A 146 23.31 18.03 -1.90
N ARG A 147 22.54 18.86 -1.16
CA ARG A 147 22.75 20.32 -1.12
C ARG A 147 23.83 20.77 -0.12
N ARG A 148 24.19 19.96 0.88
CA ARG A 148 25.30 20.30 1.81
C ARG A 148 26.70 20.08 1.24
N ARG A 149 26.83 19.46 0.04
CA ARG A 149 28.14 19.12 -0.57
C ARG A 149 28.62 20.04 -1.68
N ARG A 150 27.84 21.03 -2.11
CA ARG A 150 28.32 22.05 -3.05
C ARG A 150 28.19 23.41 -2.39
N GLY A 151 29.23 23.78 -1.65
CA GLY A 151 29.48 25.19 -1.35
C GLY A 151 29.62 25.93 -2.67
N HIS A 152 28.62 26.73 -3.01
CA HIS A 152 28.76 27.82 -3.96
C HIS A 152 28.58 29.10 -3.15
N PRO A 153 29.58 30.00 -3.12
CA PRO A 153 29.44 31.26 -2.43
C PRO A 153 28.38 32.10 -3.15
N GLU A 154 27.42 32.61 -2.40
CA GLU A 154 26.51 33.65 -2.89
C GLU A 154 27.34 34.93 -3.10
N GLY A 155 27.44 35.37 -4.36
CA GLY A 155 28.08 36.63 -4.73
C GLY A 155 27.17 37.84 -4.44
N PRO A 156 27.75 39.05 -4.26
CA PRO A 156 27.06 40.18 -3.67
C PRO A 156 26.05 40.83 -4.61
N SER A 157 24.96 41.28 -4.00
CA SER A 157 23.90 42.11 -4.57
C SER A 157 24.32 43.58 -4.76
N HIS A 158 23.76 44.19 -5.81
CA HIS A 158 23.64 45.62 -6.15
C HIS A 158 24.66 46.25 -7.09
N GLU A 159 24.13 46.66 -8.26
CA GLU A 159 24.38 48.01 -8.81
C GLU A 159 23.09 48.55 -9.47
N ARG A 160 22.84 49.85 -9.30
CA ARG A 160 21.69 50.60 -9.82
C ARG A 160 22.00 51.16 -11.20
N GLY A 161 20.97 51.27 -12.05
CA GLY A 161 20.83 52.41 -12.96
C GLY A 161 20.29 52.11 -14.36
N ARG A 162 19.05 52.51 -14.63
CA ARG A 162 18.66 53.59 -15.56
C ARG A 162 17.17 53.48 -15.88
N LEU A 163 16.48 54.61 -15.78
CA LEU A 163 15.14 54.83 -16.31
C LEU A 163 15.20 54.81 -17.84
N MET A 164 14.32 54.05 -18.51
CA MET A 164 13.80 54.45 -19.82
C MET A 164 12.38 53.93 -20.04
N ASN A 165 11.55 54.84 -20.55
CA ASN A 165 10.16 54.65 -20.94
C ASN A 165 10.05 53.76 -22.18
N GLU A 166 10.11 52.45 -22.00
CA GLU A 166 9.65 51.50 -23.02
C GLU A 166 8.48 50.69 -22.45
N ILE A 167 7.44 50.49 -23.26
CA ILE A 167 6.38 49.54 -22.92
C ILE A 167 7.02 48.15 -22.99
N VAL A 168 7.44 47.66 -21.82
CA VAL A 168 8.01 46.33 -21.65
C VAL A 168 6.94 45.30 -22.00
N THR A 169 7.16 44.53 -23.06
CA THR A 169 6.35 43.35 -23.36
C THR A 169 7.08 42.10 -22.86
N PRO A 170 6.38 41.01 -22.48
CA PRO A 170 7.05 39.80 -21.98
C PRO A 170 8.13 39.26 -22.94
N GLN A 171 7.90 39.35 -24.26
CA GLN A 171 8.90 38.94 -25.24
C GLN A 171 10.17 39.81 -25.26
N SER A 172 10.09 41.11 -24.94
CA SER A 172 11.25 42.02 -25.00
C SER A 172 12.22 41.85 -23.82
N LEU A 173 11.84 41.11 -22.78
CA LEU A 173 12.69 40.74 -21.65
C LEU A 173 13.27 39.32 -21.77
N GLY A 174 13.02 38.61 -22.88
CA GLY A 174 13.38 37.20 -23.02
C GLY A 174 12.58 36.27 -22.10
N LEU A 175 11.43 36.73 -21.59
CA LEU A 175 10.58 35.97 -20.69
C LEU A 175 9.73 34.97 -21.50
N SER A 176 9.83 33.68 -21.16
CA SER A 176 9.00 32.63 -21.75
C SER A 176 7.60 32.63 -21.11
N ARG A 177 6.68 31.77 -21.57
CA ARG A 177 5.40 31.57 -20.86
C ARG A 177 5.59 31.17 -19.38
N GLU A 178 6.75 30.60 -19.04
CA GLU A 178 7.10 30.22 -17.67
C GLU A 178 7.39 31.41 -16.75
N ASP A 179 7.70 32.57 -17.33
CA ASP A 179 8.10 33.78 -16.62
C ASP A 179 6.95 34.78 -16.39
N LEU A 180 5.74 34.43 -16.84
CA LEU A 180 4.54 35.24 -16.62
C LEU A 180 4.28 35.43 -15.11
N PRO A 181 3.78 36.60 -14.68
CA PRO A 181 3.27 36.77 -13.33
C PRO A 181 2.20 35.69 -13.08
N ASN A 182 2.39 34.86 -12.04
CA ASN A 182 1.55 33.68 -11.70
C ASN A 182 1.77 32.40 -12.54
N SER A 183 2.83 32.30 -13.33
CA SER A 183 3.23 31.01 -13.91
C SER A 183 3.68 30.03 -12.84
N TYR A 184 3.15 28.80 -12.91
CA TYR A 184 3.51 27.66 -12.07
C TYR A 184 4.46 26.68 -12.78
N ILE A 185 4.74 26.89 -14.07
CA ILE A 185 5.61 26.01 -14.86
C ILE A 185 7.05 26.15 -14.35
N GLY A 186 7.70 25.02 -14.07
CA GLY A 186 9.06 24.97 -13.52
C GLY A 186 9.18 25.30 -12.02
N ARG A 187 8.07 25.64 -11.33
CA ARG A 187 8.07 25.95 -9.89
C ARG A 187 7.67 24.76 -9.03
N ALA A 188 8.30 24.62 -7.88
CA ALA A 188 7.90 23.66 -6.85
C ALA A 188 6.69 24.20 -6.07
N VAL A 189 5.48 24.00 -6.61
CA VAL A 189 4.23 24.36 -5.93
C VAL A 189 3.76 23.17 -5.09
N PRO A 190 3.35 23.37 -3.82
CA PRO A 190 2.78 22.29 -3.01
C PRO A 190 1.54 21.68 -3.68
N ARG A 191 1.43 20.36 -3.68
CA ARG A 191 0.26 19.68 -4.26
C ARG A 191 -1.00 19.98 -3.45
N PRO A 192 -2.15 20.22 -4.13
CA PRO A 192 -3.44 20.22 -3.46
C PRO A 192 -3.64 18.92 -2.67
N ASN A 193 -4.22 19.02 -1.47
CA ASN A 193 -4.45 17.89 -0.55
C ASN A 193 -3.20 17.20 0.03
N ALA A 194 -1.98 17.67 -0.21
CA ALA A 194 -0.77 17.09 0.40
C ALA A 194 -0.86 17.02 1.94
N ARG A 195 -1.56 17.99 2.54
CA ARG A 195 -1.83 18.03 3.98
C ARG A 195 -2.57 16.79 4.51
N LYS A 196 -3.58 16.33 3.78
CA LYS A 196 -4.33 15.12 4.14
C LYS A 196 -3.44 13.88 4.14
N LEU A 197 -2.46 13.81 3.23
CA LEU A 197 -1.54 12.67 3.12
C LEU A 197 -0.56 12.62 4.31
N VAL A 198 -0.08 13.78 4.78
CA VAL A 198 0.89 13.85 5.90
C VAL A 198 0.22 13.73 7.28
N GLU A 199 -1.09 13.99 7.36
CA GLU A 199 -1.87 13.88 8.61
C GLU A 199 -2.59 12.51 8.73
N GLY A 200 -2.41 11.59 7.79
CA GLY A 200 -3.12 10.30 7.79
C GLY A 200 -4.62 10.42 7.53
N ARG A 201 -5.07 11.54 6.94
CA ARG A 201 -6.48 11.86 6.65
C ARG A 201 -6.86 11.60 5.19
N ALA A 202 -6.02 10.86 4.47
CA ALA A 202 -6.32 10.37 3.13
C ALA A 202 -7.18 9.10 3.22
N THR A 203 -8.03 8.89 2.21
CA THR A 203 -8.87 7.68 2.13
C THR A 203 -8.43 6.86 0.92
N TYR A 204 -8.04 5.63 1.19
CA TYR A 204 -7.72 4.60 0.21
C TYR A 204 -8.81 3.52 0.20
N THR A 205 -8.75 2.61 -0.77
CA THR A 205 -9.76 1.56 -0.94
C THR A 205 -9.93 0.70 0.32
N ASP A 206 -8.85 0.41 1.03
CA ASP A 206 -8.87 -0.39 2.26
C ASP A 206 -9.42 0.35 3.48
N ASP A 207 -9.59 1.68 3.40
CA ASP A 207 -10.15 2.50 4.49
C ASP A 207 -11.69 2.57 4.43
N VAL A 208 -12.30 2.08 3.34
CA VAL A 208 -13.74 2.20 3.10
C VAL A 208 -14.48 1.04 3.75
N SER A 209 -15.30 1.34 4.75
CA SER A 209 -16.25 0.40 5.34
C SER A 209 -17.68 0.74 4.90
N LEU A 210 -18.43 -0.28 4.48
CA LEU A 210 -19.81 -0.16 4.01
C LEU A 210 -20.75 -1.00 4.89
N PRO A 211 -22.02 -0.60 5.04
CA PRO A 211 -23.01 -1.45 5.67
C PRO A 211 -23.08 -2.81 4.97
N ARG A 212 -22.99 -3.89 5.76
CA ARG A 212 -23.03 -5.28 5.26
C ARG A 212 -21.85 -5.66 4.35
N LEU A 213 -20.71 -4.99 4.52
CA LEU A 213 -19.46 -5.37 3.85
C LEU A 213 -19.13 -6.85 4.16
N VAL A 214 -18.73 -7.58 3.13
CA VAL A 214 -18.20 -8.95 3.22
C VAL A 214 -16.80 -8.98 2.63
N HIS A 215 -15.99 -9.93 3.07
CA HIS A 215 -14.61 -10.10 2.64
C HIS A 215 -14.47 -11.33 1.74
N ALA A 216 -13.70 -11.19 0.67
CA ALA A 216 -13.36 -12.30 -0.22
C ALA A 216 -11.90 -12.70 -0.03
N ALA A 217 -11.65 -13.98 0.19
CA ALA A 217 -10.33 -14.61 0.14
C ALA A 217 -10.31 -15.64 -0.99
N PHE A 218 -9.13 -15.89 -1.57
CA PHE A 218 -9.01 -16.73 -2.76
C PHE A 218 -8.05 -17.89 -2.51
N LEU A 219 -8.50 -19.11 -2.82
CA LEU A 219 -7.58 -20.21 -3.05
C LEU A 219 -6.91 -20.00 -4.40
N ARG A 220 -5.58 -19.99 -4.39
CA ARG A 220 -4.77 -19.76 -5.60
C ARG A 220 -4.07 -21.05 -6.02
N SER A 221 -3.90 -21.23 -7.33
CA SER A 221 -3.18 -22.37 -7.89
C SER A 221 -1.74 -22.39 -7.39
N PRO A 222 -1.26 -23.51 -6.81
CA PRO A 222 0.16 -23.67 -6.48
C PRO A 222 1.01 -24.03 -7.71
N HIS A 223 0.37 -24.36 -8.84
CA HIS A 223 1.02 -24.84 -10.06
C HIS A 223 1.06 -23.78 -11.15
N ALA A 224 2.15 -23.78 -11.94
CA ALA A 224 2.29 -22.93 -13.12
C ALA A 224 1.36 -23.34 -14.27
N HIS A 225 0.94 -24.61 -14.32
CA HIS A 225 -0.08 -25.10 -15.24
C HIS A 225 -0.66 -26.39 -14.65
N ALA A 226 -1.99 -26.47 -14.49
CA ALA A 226 -2.66 -27.65 -13.96
C ALA A 226 -4.12 -27.73 -14.41
N ARG A 227 -4.62 -28.95 -14.56
CA ARG A 227 -6.06 -29.23 -14.66
C ARG A 227 -6.67 -29.27 -13.26
N ILE A 228 -7.82 -28.62 -13.11
CA ILE A 228 -8.62 -28.65 -11.89
C ILE A 228 -9.47 -29.92 -11.95
N VAL A 229 -9.16 -30.89 -11.09
CA VAL A 229 -9.81 -32.21 -11.10
C VAL A 229 -11.12 -32.16 -10.30
N SER A 230 -11.08 -31.55 -9.13
CA SER A 230 -12.26 -31.40 -8.26
C SER A 230 -12.09 -30.25 -7.29
N ILE A 231 -13.20 -29.64 -6.88
CA ILE A 231 -13.29 -28.63 -5.83
C ILE A 231 -14.34 -29.11 -4.83
N ASP A 232 -13.93 -29.35 -3.59
CA ASP A 232 -14.82 -29.62 -2.46
C ASP A 232 -14.77 -28.45 -1.46
N ALA A 233 -15.93 -27.82 -1.29
CA ALA A 233 -16.14 -26.68 -0.40
C ALA A 233 -16.95 -27.02 0.85
N SER A 234 -17.24 -28.30 1.10
CA SER A 234 -18.12 -28.74 2.18
C SER A 234 -17.63 -28.34 3.57
N GLU A 235 -16.33 -28.44 3.84
CA GLU A 235 -15.74 -27.98 5.12
C GLU A 235 -15.62 -26.46 5.20
N ALA A 236 -15.27 -25.80 4.09
CA ALA A 236 -15.23 -24.32 4.03
C ALA A 236 -16.58 -23.67 4.37
N LEU A 237 -17.69 -24.27 3.90
CA LEU A 237 -19.04 -23.80 4.19
C LEU A 237 -19.47 -24.00 5.66
N LYS A 238 -18.77 -24.85 6.42
CA LYS A 238 -19.03 -25.05 7.85
C LYS A 238 -18.29 -24.04 8.72
N VAL A 239 -17.33 -23.28 8.17
CA VAL A 239 -16.57 -22.27 8.92
C VAL A 239 -17.51 -21.13 9.34
N PRO A 240 -17.60 -20.79 10.63
CA PRO A 240 -18.47 -19.72 11.10
C PRO A 240 -18.15 -18.38 10.42
N GLY A 241 -19.19 -17.70 9.93
CA GLY A 241 -19.07 -16.43 9.23
C GLY A 241 -18.81 -16.55 7.72
N VAL A 242 -18.53 -17.75 7.18
CA VAL A 242 -18.51 -17.96 5.73
C VAL A 242 -19.94 -17.85 5.19
N VAL A 243 -20.12 -16.93 4.25
CA VAL A 243 -21.41 -16.64 3.61
C VAL A 243 -21.59 -17.48 2.36
N ARG A 244 -20.54 -17.60 1.53
CA ARG A 244 -20.61 -18.31 0.25
C ARG A 244 -19.24 -18.68 -0.29
N VAL A 245 -19.18 -19.76 -1.07
CA VAL A 245 -18.03 -20.12 -1.90
C VAL A 245 -18.43 -20.03 -3.37
N PHE A 246 -17.56 -19.47 -4.21
CA PHE A 246 -17.75 -19.34 -5.65
C PHE A 246 -16.63 -20.05 -6.41
N THR A 247 -17.03 -20.84 -7.40
CA THR A 247 -16.14 -21.46 -8.38
C THR A 247 -16.20 -20.74 -9.73
N GLY A 248 -15.32 -21.07 -10.67
CA GLY A 248 -15.43 -20.59 -12.05
C GLY A 248 -16.79 -20.90 -12.67
N ALA A 249 -17.34 -22.08 -12.43
CA ALA A 249 -18.66 -22.47 -12.94
C ALA A 249 -19.81 -21.62 -12.36
N ASP A 250 -19.67 -21.09 -11.15
CA ASP A 250 -20.66 -20.19 -10.56
C ASP A 250 -20.59 -18.79 -11.16
N LEU A 251 -19.37 -18.26 -11.36
CA LEU A 251 -19.20 -16.93 -11.92
C LEU A 251 -19.52 -16.88 -13.42
N ALA A 252 -19.24 -17.95 -14.18
CA ALA A 252 -19.58 -18.04 -15.59
C ALA A 252 -21.09 -17.98 -15.87
N LYS A 253 -21.95 -18.23 -14.87
CA LYS A 253 -23.41 -18.07 -15.00
C LYS A 253 -23.85 -16.60 -15.05
N VAL A 254 -23.01 -15.69 -14.58
CA VAL A 254 -23.37 -14.26 -14.37
C VAL A 254 -22.35 -13.28 -14.97
N CYS A 255 -21.19 -13.75 -15.42
CA CYS A 255 -20.13 -12.93 -15.97
C CYS A 255 -19.54 -13.60 -17.22
N ASP A 256 -19.71 -12.95 -18.36
CA ASP A 256 -19.09 -13.36 -19.62
C ASP A 256 -17.57 -13.18 -19.56
N PRO A 257 -16.79 -14.03 -20.26
CA PRO A 257 -15.34 -13.91 -20.27
C PRO A 257 -14.89 -12.63 -20.97
N TRP A 258 -13.81 -12.03 -20.47
CA TRP A 258 -13.18 -10.89 -21.09
C TRP A 258 -12.26 -11.34 -22.24
N VAL A 259 -12.31 -10.62 -23.36
CA VAL A 259 -11.42 -10.83 -24.51
C VAL A 259 -10.72 -9.51 -24.82
N ALA A 260 -9.40 -9.49 -24.66
CA ALA A 260 -8.58 -8.33 -25.01
C ALA A 260 -8.48 -8.21 -26.53
N VAL A 261 -8.79 -7.02 -27.06
CA VAL A 261 -8.63 -6.69 -28.48
C VAL A 261 -7.78 -5.44 -28.60
N LEU A 262 -6.68 -5.52 -29.34
CA LEU A 262 -5.79 -4.39 -29.57
C LEU A 262 -6.30 -3.55 -30.74
N ALA A 263 -6.78 -2.35 -30.45
CA ALA A 263 -7.35 -1.44 -31.46
C ALA A 263 -6.41 -1.15 -32.65
N HIS A 264 -5.10 -1.12 -32.39
CA HIS A 264 -4.08 -0.81 -33.40
C HIS A 264 -3.49 -2.06 -34.09
N LEU A 265 -3.84 -3.27 -33.65
CA LEU A 265 -3.29 -4.52 -34.17
C LEU A 265 -4.42 -5.48 -34.54
N LYS A 266 -5.01 -5.25 -35.72
CA LYS A 266 -6.14 -6.03 -36.25
C LYS A 266 -5.78 -7.52 -36.31
N GLY A 267 -6.64 -8.35 -35.72
CA GLY A 267 -6.48 -9.80 -35.68
C GLY A 267 -5.85 -10.34 -34.40
N MET A 268 -5.19 -9.51 -33.58
CA MET A 268 -4.71 -9.94 -32.27
C MET A 268 -5.81 -9.85 -31.22
N LYS A 269 -6.24 -11.02 -30.75
CA LYS A 269 -7.21 -11.21 -29.67
C LYS A 269 -6.62 -12.16 -28.64
N SER A 270 -6.86 -11.92 -27.35
CA SER A 270 -6.56 -12.91 -26.33
C SER A 270 -7.54 -14.08 -26.40
N ALA A 271 -7.16 -15.21 -25.80
CA ALA A 271 -8.14 -16.22 -25.42
C ALA A 271 -9.18 -15.60 -24.45
N PRO A 272 -10.41 -16.15 -24.37
CA PRO A 272 -11.40 -15.75 -23.37
C PRO A 272 -10.86 -15.94 -21.94
N GLN A 273 -10.95 -14.90 -21.12
CA GLN A 273 -10.49 -14.89 -19.72
C GLN A 273 -11.69 -14.77 -18.79
N TYR A 274 -11.98 -15.84 -18.06
CA TYR A 274 -13.01 -15.84 -17.02
C TYR A 274 -12.46 -15.21 -15.72
N PRO A 275 -13.33 -14.66 -14.85
CA PRO A 275 -12.90 -14.15 -13.54
C PRO A 275 -12.23 -15.19 -12.63
N LEU A 276 -12.66 -16.44 -12.74
CA LEU A 276 -12.02 -17.62 -12.15
C LEU A 276 -11.95 -18.72 -13.24
N PRO A 277 -10.89 -19.54 -13.29
CA PRO A 277 -10.74 -20.58 -14.28
C PRO A 277 -11.81 -21.66 -14.16
N LEU A 278 -12.23 -22.22 -15.30
CA LEU A 278 -13.20 -23.30 -15.36
C LEU A 278 -12.54 -24.67 -15.19
N GLU A 279 -11.61 -25.00 -16.08
CA GLU A 279 -11.03 -26.35 -16.16
C GLU A 279 -9.55 -26.42 -15.77
N ARG A 280 -8.81 -25.31 -15.94
CA ARG A 280 -7.36 -25.28 -15.81
C ARG A 280 -6.89 -23.98 -15.21
N ALA A 281 -5.92 -24.09 -14.30
CA ALA A 281 -5.09 -22.97 -13.92
C ALA A 281 -3.87 -22.91 -14.85
N THR A 282 -3.57 -21.73 -15.37
CA THR A 282 -2.58 -21.47 -16.41
C THR A 282 -1.39 -20.64 -15.93
N TRP A 283 -1.38 -20.22 -14.66
CA TRP A 283 -0.20 -19.69 -13.98
C TRP A 283 -0.24 -19.92 -12.46
N GLN A 284 0.95 -19.89 -11.84
CA GLN A 284 1.06 -19.97 -10.39
C GLN A 284 0.48 -18.71 -9.75
N GLY A 285 -0.39 -18.89 -8.76
CA GLY A 285 -1.07 -17.77 -8.11
C GLY A 285 -2.40 -17.37 -8.76
N GLU A 286 -2.82 -18.00 -9.86
CA GLU A 286 -4.16 -17.80 -10.43
C GLU A 286 -5.24 -18.11 -9.38
N ALA A 287 -6.20 -17.20 -9.19
CA ALA A 287 -7.29 -17.44 -8.24
C ALA A 287 -8.25 -18.48 -8.82
N VAL A 288 -8.55 -19.54 -8.07
CA VAL A 288 -9.34 -20.70 -8.53
C VAL A 288 -10.72 -20.74 -7.85
N VAL A 289 -10.76 -20.46 -6.55
CA VAL A 289 -11.98 -20.46 -5.73
C VAL A 289 -12.00 -19.22 -4.88
N ALA A 290 -13.15 -18.55 -4.80
CA ALA A 290 -13.36 -17.41 -3.91
C ALA A 290 -14.26 -17.80 -2.73
N VAL A 291 -13.79 -17.57 -1.51
CA VAL A 291 -14.57 -17.71 -0.27
C VAL A 291 -14.97 -16.32 0.19
N VAL A 292 -16.27 -16.10 0.38
CA VAL A 292 -16.84 -14.84 0.85
C VAL A 292 -17.37 -15.03 2.26
N ALA A 293 -16.96 -14.17 3.18
CA ALA A 293 -17.30 -14.25 4.59
C ALA A 293 -17.57 -12.88 5.23
N GLU A 294 -18.17 -12.86 6.42
CA GLU A 294 -18.46 -11.64 7.19
C GLU A 294 -17.20 -10.93 7.70
N THR A 295 -16.09 -11.64 7.84
CA THR A 295 -14.81 -11.09 8.26
C THR A 295 -13.68 -11.65 7.38
N ARG A 296 -12.58 -10.90 7.26
CA ARG A 296 -11.37 -11.35 6.57
C ARG A 296 -10.87 -12.70 7.12
N ALA A 297 -10.76 -12.81 8.45
CA ALA A 297 -10.28 -14.02 9.10
C ALA A 297 -11.16 -15.25 8.80
N ALA A 298 -12.49 -15.09 8.77
CA ALA A 298 -13.40 -16.17 8.40
C ALA A 298 -13.25 -16.56 6.91
N ALA A 299 -13.02 -15.61 6.01
CA ALA A 299 -12.77 -15.90 4.60
C ALA A 299 -11.47 -16.70 4.42
N GLU A 300 -10.40 -16.30 5.12
CA GLU A 300 -9.10 -16.98 5.10
C GLU A 300 -9.15 -18.38 5.74
N ASP A 301 -9.81 -18.52 6.89
CA ASP A 301 -10.05 -19.83 7.52
C ASP A 301 -10.90 -20.73 6.59
N GLY A 302 -11.87 -20.16 5.88
CA GLY A 302 -12.66 -20.87 4.88
C GLY A 302 -11.83 -21.31 3.68
N VAL A 303 -10.90 -20.48 3.19
CA VAL A 303 -9.94 -20.88 2.13
C VAL A 303 -9.06 -22.04 2.61
N ALA A 304 -8.58 -22.00 3.85
CA ALA A 304 -7.74 -23.05 4.43
C ALA A 304 -8.49 -24.39 4.57
N ALA A 305 -9.82 -24.37 4.65
CA ALA A 305 -10.67 -25.54 4.73
C ALA A 305 -11.12 -26.10 3.35
N LEU A 306 -10.75 -25.46 2.24
CA LEU A 306 -11.05 -25.97 0.89
C LEU A 306 -10.18 -27.18 0.54
N ALA A 307 -10.78 -28.17 -0.13
CA ALA A 307 -10.06 -29.29 -0.73
C ALA A 307 -10.16 -29.19 -2.26
N VAL A 308 -9.04 -28.85 -2.91
CA VAL A 308 -8.96 -28.75 -4.38
C VAL A 308 -7.90 -29.70 -4.90
N ALA A 309 -8.30 -30.60 -5.81
CA ALA A 309 -7.40 -31.53 -6.46
C ALA A 309 -6.93 -30.95 -7.80
N PHE A 310 -5.61 -30.91 -7.97
CA PHE A 310 -4.96 -30.48 -9.20
C PHE A 310 -4.20 -31.65 -9.83
N GLU A 311 -4.23 -31.70 -11.15
CA GLU A 311 -3.35 -32.54 -11.96
C GLU A 311 -2.35 -31.61 -12.68
N PRO A 312 -1.07 -31.56 -12.25
CA PRO A 312 -0.07 -30.71 -12.88
C PRO A 312 0.12 -31.06 -14.36
N LEU A 313 0.19 -30.02 -15.19
CA LEU A 313 0.46 -30.13 -16.62
C LEU A 313 1.85 -29.53 -16.91
N PRO A 314 2.49 -29.90 -18.04
CA PRO A 314 3.73 -29.25 -18.47
C PRO A 314 3.53 -27.73 -18.59
N ALA A 315 4.34 -26.98 -17.85
CA ALA A 315 4.30 -25.52 -17.87
C ALA A 315 5.31 -24.98 -18.90
N GLN A 316 4.86 -24.00 -19.68
CA GLN A 316 5.75 -23.23 -20.55
C GLN A 316 6.24 -22.02 -19.76
N VAL A 317 7.48 -22.08 -19.29
CA VAL A 317 8.08 -21.04 -18.44
C VAL A 317 9.07 -20.15 -19.20
N ASP A 318 9.33 -20.48 -20.46
CA ASP A 318 10.23 -19.75 -21.33
C ASP A 318 9.56 -19.43 -22.67
N MET A 319 9.76 -18.19 -23.14
CA MET A 319 9.13 -17.69 -24.36
C MET A 319 9.61 -18.47 -25.60
N GLU A 320 10.90 -18.81 -25.69
CA GLU A 320 11.44 -19.54 -26.84
C GLU A 320 10.87 -20.95 -26.91
N THR A 321 10.66 -21.60 -25.76
CA THR A 321 10.03 -22.93 -25.69
C THR A 321 8.52 -22.92 -25.99
N ALA A 322 7.86 -21.75 -25.89
CA ALA A 322 6.44 -21.57 -26.16
C ALA A 322 6.10 -21.29 -27.64
N LEU A 323 7.09 -20.86 -28.45
CA LEU A 323 6.92 -20.52 -29.87
C LEU A 323 6.74 -21.71 -30.83
N PRO A 324 7.37 -22.89 -30.62
CA PRO A 324 7.29 -23.97 -31.59
C PRO A 324 5.84 -24.43 -31.81
N PRO A 325 5.44 -24.73 -33.06
CA PRO A 325 4.06 -25.04 -33.40
C PRO A 325 3.53 -26.35 -32.78
N PHE A 326 4.43 -27.21 -32.29
CA PHE A 326 4.10 -28.45 -31.58
C PHE A 326 3.97 -28.28 -30.07
N THR A 327 4.32 -27.11 -29.52
CA THR A 327 4.14 -26.82 -28.10
C THR A 327 2.65 -26.65 -27.81
N PRO A 328 2.06 -27.43 -26.88
CA PRO A 328 0.66 -27.30 -26.53
C PRO A 328 0.34 -25.88 -26.03
N ALA A 329 -0.73 -25.28 -26.56
CA ALA A 329 -1.20 -23.99 -26.07
C ALA A 329 -1.59 -24.08 -24.58
N ALA A 330 -1.16 -23.10 -23.79
CA ALA A 330 -1.52 -23.01 -22.36
C ALA A 330 -3.02 -22.79 -22.18
N THR A 331 -3.63 -21.99 -23.05
CA THR A 331 -5.08 -21.80 -23.13
C THR A 331 -5.59 -22.39 -24.45
N PRO A 332 -6.52 -23.36 -24.42
CA PRO A 332 -7.19 -23.83 -25.63
C PRO A 332 -7.89 -22.69 -26.36
N ALA A 333 -7.95 -22.77 -27.69
CA ALA A 333 -8.63 -21.79 -28.55
C ALA A 333 -10.15 -21.86 -28.41
#